data_AF-A0A378IRL9-F1
#
_entry.id   AF-A0A378IRL9-F1
#
_cell.length_a   1.000
_cell.length_b   1.000
_cell.length_c   1.000
_cell.angle_alpha   90.00
_cell.angle_beta   90.00
_cell.angle_gamma   90.00
#
_symmetry.space_group_name_H-M   'P 1'
#
loop_
_entity.id
_entity.type
_entity.pdbx_description
1 polymer ?
#
loop_
_entity_poly.entity_id
_entity_poly.type
_entity_poly.pdbx_seq_one_letter_code
_entity_poly.pdbx_strand_id
1 'polypeptide(L)'
;MFKSHTVYQPEKTLMQITNDMSICQSDYPLDWYQEDFIPYAEEYQALPDRKLTTVLAWMQPYMQKAQSHFGDKLLLLAHYYMGEIL
;
A
#
# COMPACT_ATOMS: atom_id res chain seq x y z
N MET A 1 8.56 -25.53 -42.10
CA MET A 1 7.50 -24.60 -41.69
C MET A 1 7.73 -24.25 -40.24
N PHE A 2 8.28 -23.06 -39.95
CA PHE A 2 8.50 -22.60 -38.58
C PHE A 2 7.16 -22.15 -38.00
N LYS A 3 6.81 -22.70 -36.83
CA LYS A 3 5.59 -22.32 -36.11
C LYS A 3 5.73 -20.86 -35.69
N SER A 4 4.77 -20.02 -36.07
CA SER A 4 4.72 -18.63 -35.67
C SER A 4 4.70 -18.55 -34.14
N HIS A 5 5.76 -18.01 -33.56
CA HIS A 5 5.79 -17.66 -32.15
C HIS A 5 4.88 -16.45 -31.96
N THR A 6 3.69 -16.67 -31.38
CA THR A 6 2.82 -15.60 -30.93
C THR A 6 3.55 -14.86 -29.81
N VAL A 7 4.06 -13.67 -30.11
CA VAL A 7 4.64 -12.77 -29.11
C VAL A 7 3.48 -12.30 -28.22
N TYR A 8 3.48 -12.72 -26.96
CA TYR A 8 2.53 -12.23 -25.97
C TYR A 8 2.68 -10.71 -25.84
N GLN A 9 1.61 -9.98 -26.16
CA GLN A 9 1.50 -8.57 -25.82
C GLN A 9 0.64 -8.48 -24.55
N PRO A 10 1.20 -8.04 -23.41
CA PRO A 10 0.41 -7.83 -22.23
C PRO A 10 -0.62 -6.74 -22.52
N GLU A 11 -1.90 -7.04 -22.26
CA GLU A 11 -2.91 -6.01 -22.21
C GLU A 11 -2.53 -5.05 -21.08
N LYS A 12 -2.41 -3.75 -21.39
CA LYS A 12 -2.27 -2.74 -20.34
C LYS A 12 -3.58 -2.71 -19.57
N THR A 13 -3.65 -3.41 -18.44
CA THR A 13 -4.71 -3.20 -17.47
C THR A 13 -4.58 -1.77 -16.94
N LEU A 14 -5.40 -0.85 -17.43
CA LEU A 14 -5.48 0.51 -16.91
C LEU A 14 -6.34 0.50 -15.65
N MET A 15 -5.70 0.41 -14.48
CA MET A 15 -6.41 0.63 -13.22
C MET A 15 -6.72 2.13 -13.08
N GLN A 16 -8.00 2.49 -13.10
CA GLN A 16 -8.43 3.85 -12.85
C GLN A 16 -8.44 4.08 -11.33
N ILE A 17 -7.53 4.93 -10.84
CA ILE A 17 -7.48 5.32 -9.43
C ILE A 17 -8.31 6.59 -9.25
N THR A 18 -9.34 6.52 -8.41
CA THR A 18 -10.19 7.67 -8.06
C THR A 18 -10.07 7.98 -6.58
N ASN A 19 -10.33 9.23 -6.20
CA ASN A 19 -10.20 9.70 -4.81
C ASN A 19 -11.20 9.01 -3.85
N ASP A 20 -12.34 8.60 -4.38
CA ASP A 20 -13.42 7.92 -3.67
C ASP A 20 -13.28 6.39 -3.70
N MET A 21 -12.21 5.86 -4.31
CA MET A 21 -11.90 4.45 -4.27
C MET A 21 -11.77 3.98 -2.82
N SER A 22 -12.50 2.91 -2.49
CA SER A 22 -12.36 2.23 -1.20
C SER A 22 -11.20 1.25 -1.26
N ILE A 23 -10.40 1.21 -0.20
CA ILE A 23 -9.32 0.24 -0.08
C ILE A 23 -9.95 -1.13 0.27
N CYS A 24 -9.62 -2.15 -0.54
CA CYS A 24 -10.17 -3.51 -0.40
C CYS A 24 -9.24 -4.44 0.41
N GLN A 25 -8.03 -4.01 0.78
CA GLN A 25 -7.21 -4.77 1.72
C GLN A 25 -7.99 -4.88 3.03
N SER A 26 -8.26 -6.12 3.45
CA SER A 26 -8.72 -6.37 4.81
C SER A 26 -7.72 -5.72 5.74
N ASP A 27 -8.19 -4.77 6.54
CA ASP A 27 -7.40 -4.04 7.53
C ASP A 27 -6.76 -5.06 8.47
N TYR A 28 -5.58 -5.56 8.11
CA TYR A 28 -4.89 -6.56 8.91
C TYR A 28 -4.54 -5.85 10.21
N PRO A 29 -4.99 -6.35 11.37
CA PRO A 29 -4.93 -5.57 12.59
C PRO A 29 -3.47 -5.25 12.93
N LEU A 30 -3.17 -3.95 12.91
CA LEU A 30 -1.83 -3.40 13.13
C LEU A 30 -1.28 -3.81 14.51
N ASP A 31 -2.20 -4.11 15.44
CA ASP A 31 -2.03 -4.57 16.82
C ASP A 31 -1.74 -6.07 16.98
N TRP A 32 -1.95 -6.91 15.97
CA TRP A 32 -1.79 -8.37 16.13
C TRP A 32 -0.36 -8.81 16.44
N TYR A 33 0.62 -7.97 16.18
CA TYR A 33 2.03 -8.35 16.30
C TYR A 33 2.81 -7.54 17.33
N GLN A 34 2.38 -6.32 17.67
CA GLN A 34 3.10 -5.41 18.58
C GLN A 34 2.13 -4.53 19.37
N GLU A 35 2.19 -4.57 20.70
CA GLU A 35 1.34 -3.76 21.59
C GLU A 35 1.52 -2.26 21.35
N ASP A 36 2.73 -1.83 21.02
CA ASP A 36 3.05 -0.43 20.70
C ASP A 36 2.24 0.11 19.50
N PHE A 37 1.68 -0.76 18.66
CA PHE A 37 0.85 -0.38 17.52
C PHE A 37 -0.65 -0.29 17.84
N ILE A 38 -1.11 -0.69 19.02
CA ILE A 38 -2.52 -0.62 19.42
C ILE A 38 -3.09 0.80 19.25
N PRO A 39 -2.44 1.89 19.72
CA PRO A 39 -3.01 3.25 19.57
C PRO A 39 -3.20 3.65 18.10
N TYR A 40 -2.29 3.21 17.23
CA TYR A 40 -2.37 3.50 15.79
C TYR A 40 -3.46 2.69 15.11
N ALA A 41 -3.68 1.44 15.56
CA ALA A 41 -4.79 0.61 15.11
C ALA A 41 -6.14 1.24 15.50
N GLU A 42 -6.26 1.72 16.74
CA GLU A 42 -7.46 2.39 17.24
C GLU A 42 -7.75 3.69 16.47
N GLU A 43 -6.73 4.53 16.23
CA GLU A 43 -6.85 5.74 15.40
C GLU A 43 -7.34 5.41 13.99
N TYR A 44 -6.75 4.39 13.37
CA TYR A 44 -7.12 3.95 12.03
C TYR A 44 -8.56 3.42 11.99
N GLN A 45 -8.94 2.61 12.98
CA GLN A 45 -10.29 2.06 13.08
C GLN A 45 -11.34 3.17 13.27
N ALA A 46 -10.99 4.24 13.99
CA ALA A 46 -11.83 5.41 14.25
C ALA A 46 -12.00 6.35 13.04
N LEU A 47 -11.31 6.11 11.91
CA LEU A 47 -11.49 6.92 10.70
C LEU A 47 -12.94 6.85 10.20
N PRO A 48 -13.50 7.99 9.72
CA PRO A 48 -14.93 8.10 9.36
C PRO A 48 -15.32 7.24 8.14
N ASP A 49 -14.37 6.93 7.27
CA ASP A 49 -14.54 6.01 6.14
C ASP A 49 -13.19 5.35 5.78
N ARG A 50 -13.21 4.46 4.79
CA ARG A 50 -12.04 3.76 4.24
C ARG A 50 -11.70 4.24 2.82
N LYS A 51 -12.02 5.50 2.49
CA LYS A 51 -11.63 6.09 1.21
C LYS A 51 -10.13 6.30 1.17
N LEU A 52 -9.57 6.16 -0.02
CA LEU A 52 -8.14 6.34 -0.27
C LEU A 52 -7.63 7.68 0.29
N THR A 53 -8.35 8.78 0.06
CA THR A 53 -7.94 10.10 0.54
C THR A 53 -7.93 10.22 2.06
N THR A 54 -8.94 9.66 2.74
CA THR A 54 -9.04 9.64 4.21
C THR A 54 -7.87 8.87 4.83
N VAL A 55 -7.60 7.69 4.29
CA VAL A 55 -6.52 6.82 4.77
C VAL A 55 -5.15 7.45 4.51
N LEU A 56 -4.90 7.98 3.30
CA LEU A 56 -3.63 8.63 2.97
C LEU A 56 -3.37 9.86 3.83
N ALA A 57 -4.40 10.66 4.13
CA ALA A 57 -4.27 11.82 5.01
C ALA A 57 -3.87 11.41 6.44
N TRP A 58 -4.43 10.33 6.97
CA TRP A 58 -4.04 9.78 8.27
C TRP A 58 -2.62 9.19 8.25
N MET A 59 -2.22 8.48 7.19
CA MET A 59 -0.89 7.90 7.07
C MET A 59 0.23 8.93 6.85
N GLN A 60 -0.09 10.07 6.23
CA GLN A 60 0.86 11.08 5.80
C GLN A 60 1.90 11.49 6.85
N PRO A 61 1.54 11.87 8.10
CA PRO A 61 2.53 12.25 9.10
C PRO A 61 3.50 11.12 9.46
N TYR A 62 3.04 9.86 9.45
CA TYR A 62 3.88 8.69 9.72
C TYR A 62 4.85 8.42 8.55
N MET A 63 4.35 8.52 7.31
CA MET A 63 5.17 8.39 6.10
C MET A 63 6.24 9.47 6.02
N GLN A 64 5.93 10.72 6.39
CA GLN A 64 6.89 11.82 6.40
C GLN A 64 8.02 11.60 7.42
N LYS A 65 7.70 11.08 8.61
CA LYS A 65 8.70 10.71 9.62
C LYS A 65 9.59 9.58 9.10
N ALA A 66 9.00 8.55 8.50
CA ALA A 66 9.74 7.44 7.91
C ALA A 66 10.65 7.91 6.76
N GLN A 67 10.14 8.77 5.87
CA GLN A 67 10.93 9.33 4.77
C GLN A 67 12.09 10.19 5.30
N SER A 68 11.86 11.00 6.32
CA SER A 68 12.91 11.82 6.94
C SER A 68 14.00 10.98 7.62
N HIS A 69 13.62 9.82 8.18
CA HIS A 69 14.57 8.93 8.85
C HIS A 69 15.34 8.02 7.88
N PHE A 70 14.65 7.42 6.91
CA PHE A 70 15.23 6.41 6.02
C PHE A 70 15.71 6.96 4.67
N GLY A 71 15.23 8.12 4.24
CA GLY A 71 15.53 8.71 2.94
C GLY A 71 15.28 7.73 1.79
N ASP A 72 16.23 7.63 0.87
CA ASP A 72 16.15 6.75 -0.30
C ASP A 72 16.04 5.26 0.05
N LYS A 73 16.49 4.87 1.25
CA LYS A 73 16.40 3.47 1.71
C LYS A 73 14.97 3.06 2.06
N LEU A 74 14.05 4.01 2.23
CA LEU A 74 12.64 3.71 2.49
C LEU A 74 12.04 2.89 1.35
N LEU A 75 12.39 3.20 0.10
CA LEU A 75 11.88 2.46 -1.07
C LEU A 75 12.38 1.01 -1.08
N LEU A 76 13.65 0.81 -0.74
CA LEU A 76 14.24 -0.53 -0.62
C LEU A 76 13.57 -1.33 0.50
N LEU A 77 13.31 -0.68 1.64
CA LEU A 77 12.62 -1.30 2.78
C LEU A 77 11.18 -1.68 2.42
N ALA A 78 10.46 -0.78 1.74
CA ALA A 78 9.11 -1.04 1.25
C ALA A 78 9.09 -2.22 0.27
N HIS A 79 10.05 -2.27 -0.66
CA HIS A 79 10.20 -3.39 -1.58
C HIS A 79 10.47 -4.72 -0.84
N TYR A 80 11.33 -4.70 0.18
CA TYR A 80 11.63 -5.88 1.01
C TYR A 80 10.38 -6.42 1.75
N TYR A 81 9.56 -5.54 2.34
CA TYR A 81 8.36 -5.96 3.08
C TYR A 81 7.13 -6.24 2.22
N MET A 82 7.06 -5.71 1.00
CA MET A 82 5.96 -6.00 0.07
C MET A 82 6.10 -7.33 -0.67
N GLY A 83 7.14 -8.13 -0.37
CA GLY A 83 7.25 -9.55 -0.73
C GLY A 83 6.79 -9.90 -2.14
N GLU A 84 7.70 -9.81 -3.11
CA GLU A 84 7.51 -10.33 -4.48
C GLU A 84 6.30 -9.76 -5.26
N ILE A 85 6.52 -8.64 -5.93
CA ILE A 85 5.92 -8.40 -7.26
C ILE A 85 7.07 -8.49 -8.27
N LEU A 86 7.49 -9.71 -8.60
CA LEU A 86 8.20 -10.05 -9.83
C LEU A 86 7.53 -11.29 -10.45
#